data_AF-A0AAJ0ELN5-F1
#
_entry.id   AF-A0AAJ0ELN5-F1
#
_cell.length_a   1.000
_cell.length_b   1.000
_cell.length_c   1.000
_cell.angle_alpha   90.00
_cell.angle_beta   90.00
_cell.angle_gamma   90.00
#
_symmetry.space_group_name_H-M   'P 1'
#
loop_
_entity.id
_entity.type
_entity.pdbx_description
1 polymer ?
#
loop_
_entity_poly.entity_id
_entity_poly.type
_entity_poly.pdbx_seq_one_letter_code
_entity_poly.pdbx_strand_id
1 'polypeptide(L)'
;MTSPLEQLLEAAAMDSDGIVQPTYKFSADLCYRTKGEANRKDGLKTILTRLYYSVTKEEYQGAVRWTEALTHWITLEHGVPRKVRAALTQIYYDLALTPGMESTSAMAFSDIAPKLVYDMHGERCLEQGKDINLDVLYQM
;
A
#
# COMPACT_ATOMS: atom_id res chain seq x y z
N MET A 1 -16.61 -19.17 -0.94
CA MET A 1 -16.32 -18.21 0.16
C MET A 1 -15.46 -17.13 -0.45
N THR A 2 -16.00 -15.92 -0.63
CA THR A 2 -15.27 -14.80 -1.24
C THR A 2 -13.99 -14.53 -0.44
N SER A 3 -12.85 -14.46 -1.13
CA SER A 3 -11.55 -14.28 -0.47
C SER A 3 -11.55 -12.96 0.33
N PRO A 4 -10.92 -12.88 1.52
CA PRO A 4 -10.76 -11.61 2.25
C PRO A 4 -10.19 -10.49 1.37
N LEU A 5 -9.43 -10.87 0.35
CA LEU A 5 -8.85 -10.02 -0.69
C LEU A 5 -9.90 -9.46 -1.67
N GLU A 6 -10.91 -10.23 -2.04
CA GLU A 6 -12.04 -9.73 -2.84
C GLU A 6 -12.85 -8.71 -2.05
N GLN A 7 -13.00 -8.89 -0.73
CA GLN A 7 -13.67 -7.89 0.11
C GLN A 7 -12.83 -6.60 0.26
N LEU A 8 -11.51 -6.72 0.40
CA LEU A 8 -10.60 -5.56 0.42
C LEU A 8 -10.54 -4.86 -0.95
N LEU A 9 -10.58 -5.62 -2.04
CA LEU A 9 -10.59 -5.10 -3.41
C LEU A 9 -11.94 -4.45 -3.76
N GLU A 10 -13.05 -5.04 -3.33
CA GLU A 10 -14.40 -4.48 -3.50
C GLU A 10 -14.56 -3.21 -2.66
N ALA A 11 -14.06 -3.22 -1.42
CA ALA A 11 -14.00 -2.03 -0.57
C ALA A 11 -13.11 -0.94 -1.16
N ALA A 12 -12.02 -1.30 -1.84
CA ALA A 12 -11.16 -0.39 -2.60
C ALA A 12 -11.83 0.16 -3.87
N ALA A 13 -12.73 -0.61 -4.50
CA ALA A 13 -13.49 -0.20 -5.67
C ALA A 13 -14.66 0.74 -5.33
N MET A 14 -15.20 0.63 -4.10
CA MET A 14 -16.33 1.41 -3.58
C MET A 14 -15.92 2.73 -2.92
N ASP A 15 -14.63 2.93 -2.62
CA ASP A 15 -14.13 4.15 -1.98
C ASP A 15 -13.84 5.22 -3.05
N SER A 16 -14.78 6.15 -3.23
CA SER A 16 -14.66 7.29 -4.15
C SER A 16 -13.70 8.39 -3.66
N ASP A 17 -13.12 8.22 -2.46
CA ASP A 17 -12.30 9.22 -1.76
C ASP A 17 -10.85 9.27 -2.24
N GLY A 18 -10.43 8.29 -3.05
CA GLY A 18 -9.16 8.36 -3.75
C GLY A 18 -9.25 9.45 -4.81
N ILE A 19 -8.84 10.68 -4.47
CA ILE A 19 -8.60 11.75 -5.45
C ILE A 19 -7.66 11.16 -6.50
N VAL A 20 -8.21 10.82 -7.66
CA VAL A 20 -7.44 10.33 -8.81
C VAL A 20 -6.71 11.55 -9.34
N GLN A 21 -5.53 11.82 -8.79
CA GLN A 21 -4.67 12.85 -9.35
C GLN A 21 -4.21 12.37 -10.73
N PRO A 22 -4.40 13.16 -11.80
CA PRO A 22 -3.92 12.78 -13.12
C PRO A 22 -2.40 12.72 -13.07
N THR A 23 -1.84 11.54 -13.36
CA THR A 23 -0.42 11.21 -13.12
C THR A 23 0.55 12.19 -13.75
N TYR A 24 0.19 12.94 -14.80
CA TYR A 24 0.91 14.15 -15.22
C TYR A 24 -0.03 15.04 -16.04
N LYS A 25 -0.05 16.36 -15.80
CA LYS A 25 -0.78 17.32 -16.67
C LYS A 25 -0.30 17.30 -18.13
N PHE A 26 0.91 16.78 -18.39
CA PHE A 26 1.54 16.71 -19.70
C PHE A 26 1.35 15.38 -20.42
N SER A 27 0.49 14.47 -19.93
CA SER A 27 0.28 13.17 -20.59
C SER A 27 -0.23 13.30 -22.03
N ALA A 28 -0.88 14.43 -22.36
CA ALA A 28 -1.33 14.75 -23.71
C ALA A 28 -0.20 15.16 -24.67
N ASP A 29 0.93 15.63 -24.15
CA ASP A 29 2.07 16.14 -24.93
C ASP A 29 3.14 15.06 -25.19
N LEU A 30 2.97 13.84 -24.66
CA LEU A 30 3.95 12.77 -24.82
C LEU A 30 3.86 12.14 -26.21
N CYS A 31 4.98 12.13 -26.95
CA CYS A 31 5.12 11.49 -28.27
C CYS A 31 5.02 9.95 -28.24
N TYR A 32 4.79 9.35 -27.08
CA TYR A 32 4.61 7.91 -26.90
C TYR A 32 3.33 7.61 -26.14
N ARG A 33 2.63 6.54 -26.55
CA ARG A 33 1.45 6.06 -25.86
C ARG A 33 1.86 5.51 -24.50
N THR A 34 1.53 6.21 -23.42
CA THR A 34 1.64 5.68 -22.07
C THR A 34 0.60 4.57 -21.88
N LYS A 35 0.92 3.55 -21.07
CA LYS A 35 -0.11 2.62 -20.57
C LYS A 35 -1.10 3.48 -19.79
N GLY A 36 -2.24 3.80 -20.41
CA GLY A 36 -3.21 4.76 -19.86
C GLY A 36 -3.70 4.39 -18.48
N GLU A 37 -4.35 5.36 -17.82
CA GLU A 37 -4.89 5.24 -16.46
C GLU A 37 -5.82 4.02 -16.25
N ALA A 38 -6.38 3.46 -17.32
CA ALA A 38 -7.25 2.28 -17.31
C ALA A 38 -6.60 1.05 -16.65
N ASN A 39 -5.27 0.88 -16.76
CA ASN A 39 -4.58 -0.27 -16.16
C ASN A 39 -4.12 -0.03 -14.72
N ARG A 40 -4.38 1.16 -14.14
CA ARG A 40 -3.91 1.51 -12.79
C ARG A 40 -4.49 0.56 -11.73
N LYS A 41 -5.79 0.29 -11.81
CA LYS A 41 -6.48 -0.60 -10.86
C LYS A 41 -5.95 -2.04 -10.92
N ASP A 42 -5.63 -2.52 -12.11
CA ASP A 42 -5.11 -3.87 -12.32
C ASP A 42 -3.66 -4.03 -11.81
N GLY A 43 -2.85 -2.98 -11.97
CA GLY A 43 -1.50 -2.91 -11.40
C GLY A 43 -1.50 -3.00 -9.88
N LEU A 44 -2.31 -2.17 -9.21
CA LEU A 44 -2.44 -2.22 -7.75
C LEU A 44 -2.96 -3.58 -7.26
N LYS A 45 -3.99 -4.13 -7.92
CA LYS A 45 -4.52 -5.47 -7.62
C LYS A 45 -3.43 -6.54 -7.73
N THR A 46 -2.59 -6.47 -8.76
CA THR A 46 -1.49 -7.41 -8.96
C THR A 46 -0.47 -7.33 -7.83
N ILE A 47 -0.06 -6.12 -7.45
CA ILE A 47 0.89 -5.90 -6.34
C ILE A 47 0.33 -6.48 -5.03
N LEU A 48 -0.92 -6.15 -4.69
CA LEU A 48 -1.56 -6.62 -3.46
C LEU A 48 -1.72 -8.15 -3.42
N THR A 49 -2.13 -8.74 -4.55
CA THR A 49 -2.28 -10.19 -4.68
C THR A 49 -0.95 -10.90 -4.48
N ARG A 50 0.12 -10.38 -5.08
CA ARG A 50 1.46 -10.96 -4.98
C ARG A 50 2.05 -10.80 -3.58
N LEU A 51 1.87 -9.63 -2.97
CA LEU A 51 2.25 -9.38 -1.58
C LEU A 51 1.60 -10.40 -0.65
N TYR A 52 0.29 -10.61 -0.79
CA TYR A 52 -0.46 -11.58 0.01
C TYR A 52 0.09 -13.01 -0.14
N TYR A 53 0.34 -13.45 -1.38
CA TYR A 53 0.91 -14.78 -1.59
C TYR A 53 2.31 -14.93 -0.99
N SER A 54 3.14 -13.90 -1.08
CA SER A 54 4.48 -13.93 -0.48
C SER A 54 4.41 -14.02 1.04
N VAL A 55 3.51 -13.26 1.69
CA VAL A 55 3.31 -13.32 3.15
C VAL A 55 2.73 -14.68 3.56
N THR A 56 1.73 -15.19 2.84
CA THR A 56 1.09 -16.49 3.14
C THR A 56 2.06 -17.66 2.98
N LYS A 57 3.05 -17.53 2.09
CA LYS A 57 4.10 -18.54 1.87
C LYS A 57 5.35 -18.32 2.74
N GLU A 58 5.32 -17.33 3.63
CA GLU A 58 6.46 -16.94 4.48
C GLU A 58 7.73 -16.60 3.67
N GLU A 59 7.56 -16.18 2.41
CA GLU A 59 8.65 -15.79 1.52
C GLU A 59 8.93 -14.29 1.69
N TYR A 60 9.64 -13.94 2.77
CA TYR A 60 9.90 -12.55 3.14
C TYR A 60 10.66 -11.76 2.07
N GLN A 61 11.60 -12.39 1.35
CA GLN A 61 12.30 -11.74 0.24
C GLN A 61 11.35 -11.35 -0.90
N GLY A 62 10.36 -12.20 -1.20
CA GLY A 62 9.32 -11.89 -2.17
C GLY A 62 8.43 -10.74 -1.69
N ALA A 63 8.07 -10.75 -0.40
CA ALA A 63 7.29 -9.68 0.21
C ALA A 63 8.02 -8.33 0.11
N VAL A 64 9.31 -8.27 0.44
CA VAL A 64 10.14 -7.05 0.33
C VAL A 64 10.11 -6.49 -1.10
N ARG A 65 10.28 -7.34 -2.12
CA ARG A 65 10.24 -6.90 -3.53
C ARG A 65 8.89 -6.31 -3.93
N TRP A 66 7.79 -6.89 -3.45
CA TRP A 66 6.45 -6.36 -3.71
C TRP A 66 6.16 -5.10 -2.87
N THR A 67 6.77 -4.95 -1.70
CA THR A 67 6.77 -3.71 -0.91
C THR A 67 7.53 -2.57 -1.62
N GLU A 68 8.66 -2.87 -2.26
CA GLU A 68 9.36 -1.90 -3.10
C GLU A 68 8.48 -1.48 -4.29
N ALA A 69 7.85 -2.44 -4.97
CA ALA A 69 6.92 -2.13 -6.06
C ALA A 69 5.75 -1.26 -5.59
N LEU A 70 5.22 -1.52 -4.38
CA LEU A 70 4.20 -0.68 -3.76
C LEU A 70 4.72 0.72 -3.40
N THR A 71 5.95 0.83 -2.91
CA THR A 71 6.59 2.14 -2.66
C THR A 71 6.66 2.96 -3.93
N HIS A 72 7.20 2.39 -5.01
CA HIS A 72 7.29 3.05 -6.31
C HIS A 72 5.89 3.43 -6.84
N TRP A 73 4.89 2.59 -6.59
CA TRP A 73 3.51 2.87 -6.96
C TRP A 73 2.96 4.14 -6.28
N ILE A 74 3.18 4.28 -4.97
CA ILE A 74 2.74 5.44 -4.20
C ILE A 74 3.50 6.70 -4.65
N THR A 75 4.80 6.58 -4.92
CA THR A 75 5.64 7.68 -5.43
C THR A 75 5.21 8.20 -6.80
N LEU A 76 4.49 7.41 -7.60
CA LEU A 76 3.94 7.84 -8.89
C LEU A 76 2.58 8.55 -8.77
N GLU A 77 2.24 9.04 -7.58
CA GLU A 77 0.97 9.71 -7.22
C GLU A 77 -0.27 8.85 -7.54
N HIS A 78 -0.11 7.53 -7.55
CA HIS A 78 -1.26 6.66 -7.74
C HIS A 78 -2.05 6.56 -6.43
N GLY A 79 -3.26 7.11 -6.44
CA GLY A 79 -4.17 7.07 -5.29
C GLY A 79 -4.42 5.63 -4.82
N VAL A 80 -3.98 5.32 -3.60
CA VAL A 80 -4.37 4.12 -2.85
C VAL A 80 -5.54 4.50 -1.93
N PRO A 81 -6.67 3.76 -1.96
CA PRO A 81 -7.84 4.10 -1.17
C PRO A 81 -7.55 4.01 0.33
N ARG A 82 -8.22 4.86 1.12
CA ARG A 82 -7.95 5.07 2.55
C ARG A 82 -8.02 3.77 3.36
N LYS A 83 -9.03 2.93 3.09
CA LYS A 83 -9.20 1.62 3.73
C LYS A 83 -8.06 0.65 3.46
N VAL A 84 -7.55 0.64 2.22
CA VAL A 84 -6.42 -0.23 1.85
C VAL A 84 -5.14 0.25 2.51
N ARG A 85 -4.92 1.57 2.58
CA ARG A 85 -3.78 2.14 3.30
C ARG A 85 -3.82 1.73 4.78
N ALA A 86 -4.96 1.89 5.46
CA ALA A 86 -5.11 1.50 6.86
C ALA A 86 -4.82 0.02 7.11
N ALA A 87 -5.40 -0.88 6.30
CA ALA A 87 -5.16 -2.31 6.40
C ALA A 87 -3.68 -2.68 6.16
N LEU A 88 -3.06 -2.09 5.14
CA LEU A 88 -1.63 -2.31 4.86
C LEU A 88 -0.75 -1.79 6.00
N THR A 89 -1.03 -0.61 6.54
CA THR A 89 -0.26 -0.04 7.66
C THR A 89 -0.30 -0.97 8.86
N GLN A 90 -1.46 -1.54 9.20
CA GLN A 90 -1.58 -2.50 10.29
C GLN A 90 -0.77 -3.77 10.01
N ILE A 91 -0.91 -4.36 8.82
CA ILE A 91 -0.17 -5.57 8.44
C ILE A 91 1.34 -5.34 8.49
N TYR A 92 1.84 -4.24 7.94
CA TYR A 92 3.28 -3.94 7.95
C TYR A 92 3.80 -3.65 9.36
N TYR A 93 2.99 -3.03 10.21
CA TYR A 93 3.34 -2.83 11.62
C TYR A 93 3.50 -4.16 12.34
N ASP A 94 2.53 -5.07 12.20
CA ASP A 94 2.58 -6.40 12.80
C ASP A 94 3.76 -7.23 12.28
N LEU A 95 4.05 -7.16 10.97
CA LEU A 95 5.21 -7.83 10.36
C LEU A 95 6.54 -7.28 10.89
N ALA A 96 6.66 -5.96 11.05
CA ALA A 96 7.89 -5.35 11.54
C ALA A 96 8.17 -5.66 13.02
N LEU A 97 7.12 -5.88 13.82
CA LEU A 97 7.23 -6.25 15.24
C LEU A 97 7.43 -7.76 15.46
N THR A 98 7.36 -8.58 14.42
CA THR A 98 7.48 -10.03 14.55
C THR A 98 8.88 -10.40 15.09
N PRO A 99 8.98 -11.10 16.23
CA PRO A 99 10.27 -11.47 16.79
C PRO A 99 10.97 -12.50 15.90
N GLY A 100 12.27 -12.33 15.67
CA GLY A 100 13.05 -13.22 14.81
C GLY A 100 12.99 -12.88 13.31
N MET A 101 12.42 -11.73 12.95
CA MET A 101 12.45 -11.21 11.59
C MET A 101 13.87 -10.86 11.15
N GLU A 102 14.20 -11.14 9.89
CA GLU A 102 15.46 -10.71 9.29
C GLU A 102 15.52 -9.18 9.22
N SER A 103 16.66 -8.60 9.61
CA SER A 103 16.78 -7.16 9.86
C SER A 103 16.51 -6.29 8.63
N THR A 104 16.92 -6.75 7.45
CA THR A 104 16.70 -6.04 6.17
C THR A 104 15.22 -6.01 5.83
N SER A 105 14.54 -7.15 5.99
CA SER A 105 13.11 -7.29 5.78
C SER A 105 12.33 -6.42 6.78
N ALA A 106 12.68 -6.45 8.07
CA ALA A 106 12.07 -5.60 9.09
C ALA A 106 12.26 -4.09 8.81
N MET A 107 13.44 -3.70 8.32
CA MET A 107 13.70 -2.32 7.90
C MET A 107 12.83 -1.92 6.71
N ALA A 108 12.67 -2.78 5.70
CA ALA A 108 11.79 -2.51 4.57
C ALA A 108 10.31 -2.35 4.97
N PHE A 109 9.82 -3.18 5.90
CA PHE A 109 8.43 -3.09 6.38
C PHE A 109 8.18 -1.86 7.28
N SER A 110 9.17 -1.45 8.06
CA SER A 110 9.07 -0.21 8.85
C SER A 110 9.14 1.06 7.99
N ASP A 111 9.89 1.05 6.88
CA ASP A 111 10.02 2.20 5.97
C ASP A 111 8.76 2.50 5.14
N ILE A 112 7.95 1.47 4.81
CA ILE A 112 6.71 1.66 4.06
C ILE A 112 5.57 2.22 4.93
N ALA A 113 5.53 1.90 6.23
CA ALA A 113 4.47 2.34 7.14
C ALA A 113 4.23 3.87 7.15
N PRO A 114 5.25 4.75 7.29
CA PRO A 114 5.03 6.19 7.25
C PRO A 114 4.58 6.69 5.88
N LYS A 115 5.00 6.05 4.78
CA LYS A 115 4.59 6.39 3.40
C LYS A 115 3.13 6.07 3.10
N LEU A 116 2.50 5.22 3.91
CA LEU A 116 1.07 4.94 3.83
C LEU A 116 0.25 5.97 4.62
N VAL A 117 0.79 6.46 5.74
CA VAL A 117 0.16 7.46 6.62
C VAL A 117 0.22 8.86 6.02
N TYR A 118 1.37 9.23 5.46
CA TYR A 118 1.60 10.52 4.83
C TYR A 118 1.63 10.36 3.32
N ASP A 119 1.07 11.34 2.60
CA ASP A 119 1.23 11.42 1.15
C ASP A 119 2.60 12.00 0.77
N MET A 120 2.96 11.95 -0.51
CA MET A 120 4.19 12.59 -1.01
C MET A 120 4.24 14.10 -0.73
N HIS A 121 3.08 14.77 -0.66
CA HIS A 121 2.99 16.19 -0.32
C HIS A 121 3.14 16.47 1.18
N GLY A 122 3.28 15.44 2.01
CA GLY A 122 3.36 15.55 3.48
C GLY A 122 2.00 15.70 4.17
N GLU A 123 0.91 15.66 3.42
CA GLU A 123 -0.46 15.67 3.95
C GLU A 123 -0.76 14.33 4.64
N ARG A 124 -1.46 14.36 5.77
CA ARG A 124 -1.83 13.15 6.51
C ARG A 124 -3.10 12.53 5.91
N CYS A 125 -3.00 11.30 5.41
CA CYS A 125 -4.14 10.59 4.80
C CYS A 125 -4.96 9.77 5.79
N LEU A 126 -4.41 9.44 6.96
CA LEU A 126 -5.01 8.54 7.94
C LEU A 126 -5.09 9.19 9.32
N GLU A 127 -6.24 9.10 9.98
CA GLU A 127 -6.47 9.69 11.30
C GLU A 127 -6.41 8.60 12.38
N GLN A 128 -5.64 8.88 13.45
CA GLN A 128 -5.53 7.98 14.60
C GLN A 128 -6.87 7.91 15.33
N GLY A 129 -7.33 6.70 15.64
CA GLY A 129 -8.61 6.45 16.31
C GLY A 129 -9.83 6.37 15.38
N LYS A 130 -9.72 6.84 14.13
CA LYS A 130 -10.77 6.68 13.10
C LYS A 130 -10.45 5.57 12.11
N ASP A 131 -9.25 5.59 11.53
CA ASP A 131 -8.84 4.62 10.51
C ASP A 131 -7.83 3.60 11.04
N ILE A 132 -6.98 4.00 11.98
CA ILE A 132 -5.92 3.16 12.51
C ILE A 132 -5.92 3.24 14.03
N ASN A 133 -5.87 2.07 14.67
CA ASN A 133 -5.56 1.92 16.08
C ASN A 133 -4.26 1.11 16.19
N LEU A 134 -3.12 1.80 16.15
CA LEU A 134 -1.82 1.19 16.46
C LEU A 134 -1.76 1.05 17.97
N ASP A 135 -1.71 -0.18 18.43
CA ASP A 135 -1.61 -0.49 19.83
C ASP A 135 -0.22 -0.03 20.34
N VAL A 136 -0.22 0.83 21.36
CA VAL A 136 1.00 1.43 21.94
C VAL A 136 1.52 0.63 23.15
N LEU A 137 1.36 -0.70 23.19
CA LEU A 137 1.67 -1.54 24.37
C LEU A 137 3.15 -1.56 24.84
N TYR A 138 3.99 -0.61 24.44
CA TYR A 138 5.31 -0.35 25.06
C TYR A 138 5.37 1.03 25.71
N GLN A 139 4.37 1.34 26.54
CA GLN A 139 4.37 2.51 27.41
C GLN A 139 4.17 2.07 28.86
N MET A 140 5.07 1.21 29.34
CA MET A 140 5.33 0.91 30.75
C MET A 140 6.83 0.73 30.96
#